data_AF-A0A0Q5L996-F1
#
_entry.id   AF-A0A0Q5L996-F1
#
_cell.length_a   1.000
_cell.length_b   1.000
_cell.length_c   1.000
_cell.angle_alpha   90.00
_cell.angle_beta   90.00
_cell.angle_gamma   90.00
#
_symmetry.space_group_name_H-M   'P 1'
#
loop_
_entity.id
_entity.type
_entity.pdbx_description
1 polymer ?
#
loop_
_entity_poly.entity_id
_entity_poly.type
_entity_poly.pdbx_seq_one_letter_code
_entity_poly.pdbx_strand_id
1 'polypeptide(L)'
;MSPDATALPAEAPAAVADTDVLAHAGWAAALDELEALALTVDATGGAGLDDSAPRLLSWTPPTGLGPLPAELADRAAVVAAAQRDALAQVDDARLVVLRHLEVVRTVEASHQPERPVYLDATG
;
A
#
# COMPACT_ATOMS: atom_id res chain seq x y z
N MET A 1 43.70 -26.96 -49.33
CA MET A 1 43.02 -25.65 -49.30
C MET A 1 41.71 -25.86 -48.57
N SER A 2 41.60 -25.25 -47.38
CA SER A 2 40.46 -25.05 -46.44
C SER A 2 39.38 -26.15 -46.29
N PRO A 3 38.90 -26.35 -45.06
CA PRO A 3 37.94 -25.40 -44.52
C PRO A 3 38.47 -24.68 -43.28
N ASP A 4 38.19 -23.39 -43.31
CA ASP A 4 38.34 -22.39 -42.29
C ASP A 4 37.44 -22.77 -41.10
N ALA A 5 38.02 -22.83 -39.90
CA ALA A 5 37.29 -23.12 -38.68
C ALA A 5 36.50 -21.86 -38.30
N THR A 6 35.20 -21.90 -38.55
CA THR A 6 34.22 -20.94 -38.02
C THR A 6 34.36 -20.84 -36.51
N ALA A 7 35.08 -19.84 -36.03
CA ALA A 7 35.04 -19.41 -34.65
C ALA A 7 33.71 -18.69 -34.40
N LEU A 8 32.80 -19.36 -33.69
CA LEU A 8 31.61 -18.77 -33.10
C LEU A 8 32.04 -17.72 -32.04
N PRO A 9 31.39 -16.55 -31.96
CA PRO A 9 31.75 -15.52 -30.99
C PRO A 9 31.32 -15.93 -29.57
N ALA A 10 32.25 -15.81 -28.61
CA ALA A 10 32.07 -16.10 -27.19
C ALA A 10 31.52 -14.90 -26.38
N GLU A 11 30.57 -14.14 -26.93
CA GLU A 11 30.18 -12.80 -26.43
C GLU A 11 28.93 -12.79 -25.52
N ALA A 12 28.38 -13.95 -25.16
CA ALA A 12 27.09 -14.06 -24.47
C ALA A 12 27.05 -13.87 -22.92
N PRO A 13 28.13 -13.94 -22.11
CA PRO A 13 27.96 -13.93 -20.65
C PRO A 13 27.79 -12.54 -20.02
N ALA A 14 28.32 -11.47 -20.64
CA ALA A 14 28.31 -10.13 -20.04
C ALA A 14 26.93 -9.45 -20.09
N ALA A 15 26.22 -9.55 -21.22
CA ALA A 15 24.93 -8.87 -21.41
C ALA A 15 23.80 -9.42 -20.50
N VAL A 16 23.85 -10.70 -20.14
CA VAL A 16 22.87 -11.31 -19.22
C VAL A 16 23.10 -10.86 -17.79
N ALA A 17 24.36 -10.75 -17.36
CA ALA A 17 24.72 -10.24 -16.04
C ALA A 17 24.31 -8.78 -15.85
N ASP A 18 24.52 -7.92 -16.87
CA ASP A 18 24.07 -6.53 -16.82
C ASP A 18 22.54 -6.41 -16.69
N THR A 19 21.80 -7.29 -17.37
CA THR A 19 20.32 -7.32 -17.27
C THR A 19 19.85 -7.72 -15.87
N ASP A 20 20.50 -8.70 -15.26
CA ASP A 20 20.16 -9.19 -13.92
C ASP A 20 20.49 -8.15 -12.84
N VAL A 21 21.61 -7.44 -12.99
CA VAL A 21 21.97 -6.29 -12.13
C VAL A 21 20.95 -5.16 -12.26
N LEU A 22 20.50 -4.85 -13.48
CA LEU A 22 19.48 -3.83 -13.72
C LEU A 22 18.11 -4.24 -13.15
N ALA A 23 17.73 -5.52 -13.31
CA ALA A 23 16.51 -6.07 -12.74
C ALA A 23 16.53 -6.00 -11.20
N HIS A 24 17.65 -6.39 -10.59
CA HIS A 24 17.85 -6.29 -9.15
C HIS A 24 17.75 -4.85 -8.67
N ALA A 25 18.44 -3.91 -9.33
CA ALA A 25 18.38 -2.49 -8.98
C ALA A 25 16.96 -1.92 -9.12
N GLY A 26 16.22 -2.33 -10.15
CA GLY A 26 14.83 -1.94 -10.35
C GLY A 26 13.90 -2.45 -9.25
N TRP A 27 14.06 -3.71 -8.83
CA TRP A 27 13.31 -4.27 -7.71
C TRP A 27 13.65 -3.60 -6.38
N ALA A 28 14.94 -3.35 -6.12
CA ALA A 28 15.38 -2.66 -4.93
C ALA A 28 14.78 -1.24 -4.85
N ALA A 29 14.81 -0.48 -5.94
CA ALA A 29 14.22 0.86 -5.99
C ALA A 29 12.69 0.83 -5.75
N ALA A 30 11.99 -0.14 -6.31
CA ALA A 30 10.55 -0.29 -6.10
C ALA A 30 10.20 -0.62 -4.65
N LEU A 31 11.00 -1.48 -4.01
CA LEU A 31 10.85 -1.80 -2.59
C LEU A 31 11.18 -0.60 -1.70
N ASP A 32 12.24 0.16 -1.99
CA ASP A 32 12.57 1.39 -1.27
C ASP A 32 11.41 2.40 -1.31
N GLU A 33 10.77 2.55 -2.48
CA GLU A 33 9.60 3.42 -2.64
C GLU A 33 8.42 2.93 -1.80
N LEU A 34 8.11 1.62 -1.85
CA LEU A 34 7.03 1.04 -1.05
C LEU A 34 7.27 1.18 0.46
N GLU A 35 8.50 1.02 0.92
CA GLU A 35 8.89 1.22 2.31
C GLU A 35 8.70 2.68 2.73
N ALA A 36 9.08 3.64 1.89
CA ALA A 36 8.87 5.06 2.15
C ALA A 36 7.37 5.43 2.20
N LEU A 37 6.54 4.80 1.37
CA LEU A 37 5.09 4.96 1.41
C LEU A 37 4.49 4.37 2.69
N ALA A 38 4.93 3.19 3.12
CA ALA A 38 4.49 2.57 4.37
C ALA A 38 4.82 3.45 5.59
N LEU A 39 6.04 3.97 5.67
CA LEU A 39 6.44 4.91 6.72
C LEU A 39 5.57 6.18 6.76
N THR A 40 5.09 6.64 5.60
CA THR A 40 4.20 7.80 5.51
C THR A 40 2.82 7.49 6.11
N VAL A 41 2.29 6.29 5.85
CA VAL A 41 1.02 5.83 6.43
C VAL A 41 1.14 5.69 7.95
N ASP A 42 2.22 5.07 8.44
CA ASP A 42 2.47 4.91 9.88
C ASP A 42 2.60 6.25 10.60
N ALA A 43 3.36 7.20 10.02
CA ALA A 43 3.57 8.52 10.62
C ALA A 43 2.28 9.37 10.71
N THR A 44 1.37 9.20 9.76
CA THR A 44 0.09 9.93 9.74
C THR A 44 -1.01 9.27 10.57
N GLY A 45 -0.78 8.03 11.04
CA GLY A 45 -1.77 7.25 11.78
C GLY A 45 -3.12 7.11 11.05
N GLY A 46 -3.10 7.20 9.71
CA GLY A 46 -4.30 7.25 8.87
C GLY A 46 -5.13 8.55 8.93
N ALA A 47 -4.91 9.43 9.92
CA ALA A 47 -5.68 10.66 10.12
C ALA A 47 -5.18 11.86 9.31
N GLY A 48 -3.95 11.79 8.78
CA GLY A 48 -3.29 12.85 8.00
C GLY A 48 -3.08 12.52 6.52
N LEU A 49 -3.84 11.56 5.97
CA LEU A 49 -3.62 11.07 4.61
C LEU A 49 -3.92 12.10 3.52
N ASP A 50 -4.66 13.18 3.77
CA ASP A 50 -5.06 14.14 2.73
C ASP A 50 -3.86 14.74 1.95
N ASP A 51 -2.77 15.09 2.65
CA ASP A 51 -1.57 15.65 2.02
C ASP A 51 -0.66 14.57 1.40
N SER A 52 -0.73 13.33 1.92
CA SER A 52 0.07 12.18 1.45
C SER A 52 -0.63 11.33 0.38
N ALA A 53 -1.95 11.49 0.23
CA ALA A 53 -2.81 10.71 -0.66
C ALA A 53 -2.40 10.83 -2.13
N PRO A 54 -2.03 12.01 -2.67
CA PRO A 54 -1.59 12.11 -4.06
C PRO A 54 -0.37 11.21 -4.35
N ARG A 55 0.57 11.14 -3.40
CA ARG A 55 1.76 10.32 -3.53
C ARG A 55 1.41 8.83 -3.47
N LEU A 56 0.60 8.41 -2.50
CA LEU A 56 0.12 7.02 -2.37
C LEU A 56 -0.65 6.55 -3.61
N LEU A 57 -1.51 7.41 -4.17
CA LEU A 57 -2.31 7.11 -5.36
C LEU A 57 -1.51 7.12 -6.67
N SER A 58 -0.35 7.77 -6.68
CA SER A 58 0.54 7.85 -7.85
C SER A 58 1.46 6.64 -8.02
N TRP A 59 1.62 5.82 -6.99
CA TRP A 59 2.48 4.65 -7.05
C TRP A 59 1.96 3.65 -8.09
N THR A 60 2.83 3.25 -9.01
CA THR A 60 2.51 2.28 -10.06
C THR A 60 3.54 1.16 -10.01
N PRO A 61 3.11 -0.12 -10.03
CA PRO A 61 4.03 -1.23 -10.06
C PRO A 61 5.00 -1.12 -11.25
N PRO A 62 6.32 -1.29 -11.03
CA PRO A 62 7.28 -1.30 -12.13
C PRO A 62 7.01 -2.48 -13.06
N THR A 63 7.21 -2.27 -14.36
CA THR A 63 7.01 -3.31 -15.39
C THR A 63 8.33 -3.76 -15.96
N GLY A 64 8.38 -4.99 -16.49
CA GLY A 64 9.57 -5.49 -17.18
C GLY A 64 10.78 -5.82 -16.30
N LEU A 65 10.64 -5.84 -14.97
CA LEU A 65 11.72 -6.19 -14.04
C LEU A 65 12.04 -7.70 -13.96
N GLY A 66 11.23 -8.54 -14.61
CA GLY A 66 11.37 -10.00 -14.49
C GLY A 66 11.02 -10.53 -13.09
N PRO A 67 11.47 -11.74 -12.73
CA PRO A 67 11.21 -12.31 -11.41
C PRO A 67 11.92 -11.52 -10.30
N LEU A 68 11.37 -11.56 -9.09
CA LEU A 68 12.02 -10.97 -7.91
C LEU A 68 13.29 -11.76 -7.55
N PRO A 69 14.46 -11.10 -7.41
CA PRO A 69 15.68 -11.74 -6.93
C PRO A 69 15.51 -12.36 -5.53
N ALA A 70 16.07 -13.54 -5.30
CA ALA A 70 15.88 -14.30 -4.07
C ALA A 70 16.38 -13.53 -2.82
N GLU A 71 17.42 -12.72 -2.98
CA GLU A 71 18.00 -11.91 -1.92
C GLU A 71 17.06 -10.78 -1.45
N LEU A 72 16.10 -10.38 -2.30
CA LEU A 72 15.10 -9.36 -1.98
C LEU A 72 13.78 -9.97 -1.48
N ALA A 73 13.63 -11.30 -1.50
CA ALA A 73 12.38 -11.98 -1.16
C ALA A 73 11.93 -11.71 0.28
N ASP A 74 12.86 -11.80 1.24
CA ASP A 74 12.57 -11.53 2.65
C ASP A 74 12.12 -10.09 2.86
N ARG A 75 12.78 -9.15 2.17
CA ARG A 75 12.46 -7.72 2.25
C ARG A 75 11.07 -7.43 1.68
N ALA A 76 10.76 -8.00 0.51
CA ALA A 76 9.43 -7.91 -0.09
C ALA A 76 8.35 -8.51 0.81
N ALA A 77 8.63 -9.62 1.50
CA ALA A 77 7.70 -10.24 2.44
C ALA A 77 7.40 -9.35 3.65
N VAL A 78 8.41 -8.64 4.19
CA VAL A 78 8.23 -7.65 5.27
C VAL A 78 7.35 -6.50 4.81
N VAL A 79 7.61 -5.92 3.63
CA VAL A 79 6.78 -4.85 3.06
C VAL A 79 5.33 -5.31 2.88
N ALA A 80 5.11 -6.50 2.32
CA ALA A 80 3.78 -7.06 2.13
C ALA A 80 3.05 -7.37 3.45
N ALA A 81 3.78 -7.68 4.52
CA ALA A 81 3.20 -7.83 5.86
C ALA A 81 2.74 -6.49 6.42
N ALA A 82 3.60 -5.46 6.37
CA ALA A 82 3.24 -4.11 6.83
C ALA A 82 2.01 -3.55 6.09
N GLN A 83 1.91 -3.79 4.79
CA GLN A 83 0.73 -3.38 4.01
C GLN A 83 -0.55 -4.09 4.44
N ARG A 84 -0.50 -5.39 4.76
CA ARG A 84 -1.66 -6.14 5.27
C ARG A 84 -2.08 -5.66 6.65
N ASP A 85 -1.11 -5.35 7.52
CA ASP A 85 -1.38 -4.83 8.84
C ASP A 85 -2.03 -3.43 8.77
N ALA A 86 -1.59 -2.59 7.83
CA ALA A 86 -2.21 -1.30 7.57
C ALA A 86 -3.67 -1.44 7.08
N LEU A 87 -3.94 -2.40 6.17
CA LEU A 87 -5.31 -2.70 5.72
C LEU A 87 -6.20 -3.17 6.88
N ALA A 88 -5.70 -4.06 7.74
CA ALA A 88 -6.44 -4.53 8.90
C ALA A 88 -6.81 -3.39 9.85
N GLN A 89 -5.88 -2.44 10.09
CA GLN A 89 -6.16 -1.27 10.91
C GLN A 89 -7.25 -0.37 10.32
N VAL A 90 -7.26 -0.18 9.00
CA VAL A 90 -8.31 0.60 8.30
C VAL A 90 -9.67 -0.09 8.44
N ASP A 91 -9.72 -1.41 8.30
CA ASP A 91 -10.95 -2.19 8.45
C ASP A 91 -11.49 -2.12 9.89
N ASP A 92 -10.62 -2.26 10.89
CA ASP A 92 -10.98 -2.12 12.30
C ASP A 92 -11.53 -0.73 12.61
N ALA A 93 -10.86 0.32 12.13
CA ALA A 93 -11.32 1.69 12.28
C ALA A 93 -12.71 1.89 11.63
N ARG A 94 -12.92 1.32 10.45
CA ARG A 94 -14.21 1.34 9.76
C ARG A 94 -15.32 0.68 10.58
N LEU A 95 -15.05 -0.49 11.17
CA LEU A 95 -16.02 -1.19 12.02
C LEU A 95 -16.38 -0.38 13.27
N VAL A 96 -15.40 0.28 13.90
CA VAL A 96 -15.63 1.16 15.05
C VAL A 96 -16.54 2.34 14.68
N VAL A 97 -16.29 2.98 13.52
CA VAL A 97 -17.13 4.09 13.02
C VAL A 97 -18.56 3.63 12.76
N LEU A 98 -18.75 2.47 12.12
CA LEU A 98 -20.10 1.93 11.86
C LEU A 98 -20.87 1.66 13.16
N ARG A 99 -20.20 1.10 14.17
CA ARG A 99 -20.80 0.89 15.50
C ARG A 99 -21.20 2.21 16.15
N HIS A 100 -20.36 3.25 16.04
CA HIS A 100 -20.69 4.57 16.58
C HIS A 100 -21.95 5.16 15.90
N LEU A 101 -22.05 5.03 14.58
CA LEU A 101 -23.22 5.50 13.84
C LEU A 101 -24.50 4.73 14.22
N GLU A 102 -24.41 3.43 14.51
CA GLU A 102 -25.54 2.66 15.01
C GLU A 102 -26.04 3.17 16.37
N VAL A 103 -25.12 3.50 17.28
CA VAL A 103 -25.47 4.09 18.59
C VAL A 103 -26.16 5.44 18.40
N VAL A 104 -25.61 6.32 17.56
CA VAL A 104 -26.23 7.63 17.27
C VAL A 104 -27.64 7.45 16.72
N ARG A 105 -27.84 6.57 15.73
CA ARG A 105 -29.18 6.29 15.17
C ARG A 105 -30.15 5.73 16.21
N THR A 106 -29.69 4.87 17.10
CA THR A 106 -30.52 4.31 18.18
C THR A 106 -30.95 5.39 19.16
N VAL A 107 -30.04 6.31 19.52
CA VAL A 107 -30.33 7.45 20.38
C VAL A 107 -31.35 8.38 19.70
N GLU A 108 -31.16 8.72 18.43
CA GLU A 108 -32.12 9.54 17.68
C GLU A 108 -33.51 8.90 17.59
N ALA A 109 -33.58 7.59 17.33
CA ALA A 109 -34.85 6.85 17.30
C ALA A 109 -35.53 6.81 18.69
N SER A 110 -34.76 6.73 19.77
CA SER A 110 -35.30 6.80 21.14
C SER A 110 -35.73 8.20 21.57
N HIS A 111 -35.25 9.25 20.88
CA HIS A 111 -35.66 10.64 21.07
C HIS A 111 -36.93 11.01 20.28
N GLN A 112 -37.64 10.03 19.69
CA GLN A 112 -38.97 10.25 19.12
C GLN A 112 -39.87 10.87 20.23
N PRO A 113 -40.28 12.14 20.12
CA PRO A 113 -40.91 12.81 21.25
C PRO A 113 -42.29 12.19 21.49
N GLU A 114 -42.50 11.62 22.68
CA GLU A 114 -43.83 11.46 23.25
C GLU A 114 -44.42 12.85 23.47
N ARG A 115 -44.93 13.45 22.39
CA ARG A 115 -45.74 14.67 22.34
C ARG A 115 -45.06 15.92 22.95
N PRO A 116 -44.76 16.98 22.17
CA PRO A 116 -44.24 18.22 22.75
C PRO A 116 -45.22 18.77 23.79
N VAL A 117 -44.79 18.78 25.06
CA VAL A 117 -45.52 19.41 26.16
C VAL A 117 -45.15 20.89 26.14
N TYR A 118 -46.08 21.72 25.67
CA TYR A 118 -45.95 23.16 25.82
C TYR A 118 -46.16 23.50 27.28
N LEU A 119 -45.07 23.81 27.97
CA LEU A 119 -45.09 24.36 29.32
C LEU A 119 -45.38 25.86 29.17
N ASP A 120 -46.67 26.21 29.25
CA ASP A 120 -47.12 27.59 29.27
C ASP A 120 -46.72 28.20 30.62
N ALA A 121 -45.58 28.89 30.63
CA ALA A 121 -45.14 29.69 31.76
C ALA A 121 -45.97 30.98 31.80
N THR A 122 -47.22 30.87 32.25
CA THR A 122 -48.02 32.02 32.70
C THR A 122 -47.67 32.33 34.15
N GLY A 123 -46.86 33.37 34.33
CA GLY A 123 -46.62 34.07 35.58
C GLY A 123 -46.79 35.57 35.35
#